data_AF-A0A2G6EPZ8-F1
#
_entry.id   AF-A0A2G6EPZ8-F1
#
_cell.length_a   1.000
_cell.length_b   1.000
_cell.length_c   1.000
_cell.angle_alpha   90.00
_cell.angle_beta   90.00
_cell.angle_gamma   90.00
#
_symmetry.space_group_name_H-M   'P 1'
#
loop_
_entity.id
_entity.type
_entity.pdbx_description
1 polymer ?
#
loop_
_entity_poly.entity_id
_entity_poly.type
_entity_poly.pdbx_seq_one_letter_code
_entity_poly.pdbx_strand_id
1 'polypeptide(L)'
;EEGKVHLTVTLAVEVCGDDELSKKEEEELIALVEKMIISRRIAGGSVRGLHQKTPVSYFSPESVDGIIPLLFPAFVLMDARQDLIELTEKIQKENSEATALDALIDVAALHHVPTEKNGAVEWAAHSAKTGRGWLVPLPLGFQGIAPPFEPGELQNCRTNEYPSQYVEAVYSLGKWVFPHRIPDITRAFWRYDESVEDDFYLVTQKKITYHKTRRK
;
A
#
# COMPACT_ATOMS: atom_id res chain seq x y z
N GLU A 1 -20.56 13.67 -2.73
CA GLU A 1 -19.40 14.59 -2.63
C GLU A 1 -18.14 13.82 -3.04
N GLU A 2 -17.16 14.49 -3.65
CA GLU A 2 -15.89 13.86 -4.08
C GLU A 2 -14.72 14.61 -3.44
N GLY A 3 -13.94 13.91 -2.61
CA GLY A 3 -12.77 14.48 -1.94
C GLY A 3 -11.63 14.75 -2.92
N LYS A 4 -10.94 15.89 -2.75
CA LYS A 4 -9.80 16.28 -3.60
C LYS A 4 -8.62 16.70 -2.73
N VAL A 5 -7.42 16.30 -3.13
CA VAL A 5 -6.17 16.61 -2.41
C VAL A 5 -5.04 16.85 -3.40
N HIS A 6 -4.13 17.74 -3.05
CA HIS A 6 -2.85 17.90 -3.74
C HIS A 6 -1.79 17.04 -3.05
N LEU A 7 -1.14 16.15 -3.81
CA LEU A 7 -0.13 15.24 -3.29
C LEU A 7 1.19 15.43 -4.02
N THR A 8 2.28 15.32 -3.25
CA THR A 8 3.63 15.14 -3.77
C THR A 8 4.05 13.72 -3.41
N VAL A 9 4.25 12.86 -4.41
CA VAL A 9 4.58 11.45 -4.22
C VAL A 9 5.80 11.06 -5.04
N THR A 10 6.58 10.11 -4.51
CA THR A 10 7.61 9.40 -5.25
C THR A 10 7.11 7.98 -5.49
N LEU A 11 7.15 7.51 -6.73
CA LEU A 11 6.73 6.16 -7.10
C LEU A 11 7.96 5.32 -7.39
N ALA A 12 8.15 4.26 -6.61
CA ALA A 12 9.11 3.20 -6.90
C ALA A 12 8.33 2.07 -7.58
N VAL A 13 8.72 1.72 -8.81
CA VAL A 13 8.05 0.68 -9.60
C VAL A 13 9.08 -0.35 -9.99
N GLU A 14 8.79 -1.61 -9.71
CA GLU A 14 9.61 -2.72 -10.18
C GLU A 14 9.39 -2.94 -11.67
N VAL A 15 10.49 -3.09 -12.39
CA VAL A 15 10.49 -3.39 -13.82
C VAL A 15 10.91 -4.85 -13.97
N CYS A 16 10.00 -5.67 -14.48
CA CYS A 16 10.28 -7.07 -14.77
C CYS A 16 10.66 -7.24 -16.25
N GLY A 17 11.74 -7.97 -16.51
CA GLY A 17 12.20 -8.31 -17.85
C GLY A 17 13.06 -9.58 -17.82
N ASP A 18 13.17 -10.24 -18.97
CA ASP A 18 13.97 -11.47 -19.12
C ASP A 18 15.48 -11.20 -19.13
N ASP A 19 15.85 -10.00 -19.57
CA ASP A 19 17.22 -9.55 -19.78
C ASP A 19 17.50 -8.25 -19.01
N GLU A 20 18.75 -8.10 -18.56
CA GLU A 20 19.23 -6.83 -18.04
C GLU A 20 19.31 -5.80 -19.18
N LEU A 21 18.86 -4.58 -18.91
CA LEU A 21 18.91 -3.49 -19.87
C LEU A 21 20.37 -3.06 -20.12
N SER A 22 20.72 -2.82 -21.37
CA SER A 22 21.93 -2.07 -21.70
C SER A 22 21.76 -0.61 -21.27
N LYS A 23 22.88 0.11 -21.06
CA LYS A 23 22.84 1.55 -20.68
C LYS A 23 22.00 2.41 -21.64
N LYS A 24 21.99 2.05 -22.92
CA LYS A 24 21.20 2.76 -23.93
C LYS A 24 19.70 2.52 -23.72
N GLU A 25 19.30 1.28 -23.45
CA GLU A 25 17.91 0.92 -23.17
C GLU A 25 17.43 1.53 -21.83
N GLU A 26 18.31 1.62 -20.82
CA GLU A 26 18.01 2.34 -19.58
C GLU A 26 17.69 3.82 -19.84
N GLU A 27 18.52 4.51 -20.64
CA GLU A 27 18.30 5.92 -21.01
C GLU A 27 17.01 6.10 -21.82
N GLU A 28 16.74 5.19 -22.77
CA GLU A 28 15.50 5.19 -23.56
C GLU A 28 14.26 4.96 -22.69
N LEU A 29 14.33 4.04 -21.72
CA LEU A 29 13.25 3.77 -20.76
C LEU A 29 12.99 4.99 -19.87
N ILE A 30 14.04 5.61 -19.32
CA ILE A 30 13.92 6.81 -18.48
C ILE A 30 13.21 7.93 -19.25
N ALA A 31 13.66 8.22 -20.47
CA ALA A 31 13.06 9.26 -21.32
C ALA A 31 11.60 8.94 -21.67
N LEU A 32 11.28 7.67 -21.94
CA LEU A 32 9.93 7.22 -22.23
C LEU A 32 9.01 7.42 -21.01
N VAL A 33 9.44 7.01 -19.82
CA VAL A 33 8.67 7.12 -18.58
C VAL A 33 8.44 8.58 -18.22
N GLU A 34 9.46 9.43 -18.33
CA GLU A 34 9.36 10.87 -18.06
C GLU A 34 8.32 11.54 -18.97
N LYS A 35 8.32 11.19 -20.26
CA LYS A 35 7.31 11.70 -21.21
C LYS A 35 5.92 11.13 -20.90
N MET A 36 5.84 9.84 -20.57
CA MET A 36 4.57 9.17 -20.34
C MET A 36 3.87 9.71 -19.10
N ILE A 37 4.57 9.85 -17.97
CA ILE A 37 3.95 10.13 -16.67
C ILE A 37 3.17 11.45 -16.66
N ILE A 38 3.65 12.47 -17.38
CA ILE A 38 2.99 13.79 -17.49
C ILE A 38 1.62 13.68 -18.18
N SER A 39 1.46 12.73 -19.10
CA SER A 39 0.20 12.50 -19.84
C SER A 39 -0.80 11.59 -19.11
N ARG A 40 -0.39 10.99 -17.97
CA ARG A 40 -1.23 10.07 -17.20
C ARG A 40 -1.94 10.79 -16.05
N ARG A 41 -2.94 10.10 -15.49
CA ARG A 41 -3.61 10.50 -14.25
C ARG A 41 -3.16 9.57 -13.12
N ILE A 42 -3.02 10.13 -11.92
CA ILE A 42 -2.69 9.39 -10.69
C ILE A 42 -3.83 9.64 -9.71
N ALA A 43 -4.48 8.56 -9.25
CA ALA A 43 -5.66 8.62 -8.38
C ALA A 43 -6.74 9.62 -8.88
N GLY A 44 -6.98 9.64 -10.19
CA GLY A 44 -7.94 10.56 -10.84
C GLY A 44 -7.43 12.00 -11.06
N GLY A 45 -6.34 12.40 -10.41
CA GLY A 45 -5.71 13.72 -10.56
C GLY A 45 -4.75 13.82 -11.74
N SER A 46 -4.45 15.05 -12.18
CA SER A 46 -3.44 15.34 -13.21
C SER A 46 -2.06 15.55 -12.59
N VAL A 47 -1.00 15.06 -13.24
CA VAL A 47 0.38 15.33 -12.85
C VAL A 47 0.72 16.80 -13.13
N ARG A 48 1.10 17.55 -12.09
CA ARG A 48 1.34 19.01 -12.18
C ARG A 48 2.79 19.35 -12.51
N GLY A 49 3.72 18.45 -12.24
CA GLY A 49 5.14 18.63 -12.47
C GLY A 49 5.92 17.44 -11.95
N LEU A 50 7.18 17.35 -12.37
CA LEU A 50 8.13 16.35 -11.92
C LEU A 50 9.26 17.02 -11.14
N HIS A 51 10.05 16.21 -10.44
CA HIS A 51 11.22 16.70 -9.73
C HIS A 51 12.24 17.29 -10.72
N GLN A 52 12.77 18.49 -10.41
CA GLN A 52 13.50 19.30 -11.39
C GLN A 52 14.84 18.71 -11.85
N LYS A 53 15.54 18.00 -10.96
CA LYS A 53 16.90 17.48 -11.24
C LYS A 53 16.92 15.99 -11.60
N THR A 54 15.96 15.25 -11.05
CA THR A 54 15.97 13.79 -11.08
C THR A 54 14.51 13.32 -11.16
N PRO A 55 13.84 13.51 -12.31
CA PRO A 55 12.43 13.17 -12.46
C PRO A 55 12.19 11.66 -12.44
N VAL A 56 13.10 10.90 -13.06
CA VAL A 56 13.06 9.43 -13.16
C VAL A 56 14.49 8.91 -13.01
N SER A 57 14.66 7.86 -12.22
CA SER A 57 15.92 7.14 -12.04
C SER A 57 15.69 5.64 -12.20
N TYR A 58 16.61 4.96 -12.84
CA TYR A 58 16.63 3.50 -12.94
C TYR A 58 17.70 2.93 -12.00
N PHE A 59 17.39 1.81 -11.34
CA PHE A 59 18.30 1.11 -10.44
C PHE A 59 18.30 -0.37 -10.81
N SER A 60 19.48 -0.97 -10.89
CA SER A 60 19.59 -2.42 -10.99
C SER A 60 19.19 -3.07 -9.65
N PRO A 61 18.80 -4.36 -9.64
CA PRO A 61 18.49 -5.08 -8.40
C PRO A 61 19.61 -5.03 -7.35
N GLU A 62 20.88 -5.02 -7.79
CA GLU A 62 22.05 -4.94 -6.90
C GLU A 62 22.26 -3.56 -6.28
N SER A 63 21.67 -2.52 -6.86
CA SER A 63 21.82 -1.11 -6.45
C SER A 63 20.53 -0.50 -5.92
N VAL A 64 19.53 -1.33 -5.59
CA VAL A 64 18.19 -0.91 -5.18
C VAL A 64 18.18 0.00 -3.95
N ASP A 65 19.12 -0.19 -3.01
CA ASP A 65 19.25 0.66 -1.81
C ASP A 65 19.57 2.13 -2.16
N GLY A 66 20.06 2.39 -3.37
CA GLY A 66 20.24 3.73 -3.93
C GLY A 66 18.94 4.54 -4.04
N ILE A 67 17.76 3.90 -3.92
CA ILE A 67 16.47 4.59 -3.88
C ILE A 67 16.22 5.30 -2.54
N ILE A 68 16.79 4.81 -1.43
CA ILE A 68 16.49 5.30 -0.07
C ILE A 68 16.76 6.82 0.06
N PRO A 69 17.89 7.37 -0.42
CA PRO A 69 18.13 8.81 -0.41
C PRO A 69 17.10 9.61 -1.21
N LEU A 70 16.54 9.05 -2.29
CA LEU A 70 15.53 9.71 -3.12
C LEU A 70 14.14 9.75 -2.48
N LEU A 71 13.90 8.88 -1.50
CA LEU A 71 12.65 8.85 -0.75
C LEU A 71 12.63 9.87 0.41
N PHE A 72 13.72 10.54 0.72
CA PHE A 72 13.74 11.54 1.79
C PHE A 72 13.14 12.89 1.33
N PRO A 73 12.30 13.58 2.13
CA PRO A 73 11.87 13.30 3.51
C PRO A 73 10.54 12.53 3.62
N ALA A 74 10.12 11.81 2.58
CA ALA A 74 8.85 11.11 2.56
C ALA A 74 8.82 9.89 3.49
N PHE A 75 7.60 9.41 3.75
CA PHE A 75 7.34 8.15 4.43
C PHE A 75 6.94 7.11 3.40
N VAL A 76 7.31 5.86 3.65
CA VAL A 76 6.92 4.71 2.85
C VAL A 76 5.75 4.01 3.55
N LEU A 77 4.71 3.70 2.79
CA LEU A 77 3.56 2.95 3.29
C LEU A 77 3.85 1.45 3.27
N MET A 78 3.86 0.83 4.45
CA MET A 78 4.11 -0.60 4.64
C MET A 78 2.85 -1.34 5.09
N ASP A 79 2.73 -2.62 4.75
CA ASP A 79 1.71 -3.54 5.28
C ASP A 79 1.92 -3.71 6.79
N ALA A 80 0.82 -3.59 7.55
CA ALA A 80 0.79 -3.74 9.00
C ALA A 80 -0.32 -4.70 9.46
N ARG A 81 -0.62 -5.72 8.66
CA ARG A 81 -1.62 -6.76 8.98
C ARG A 81 -1.31 -7.47 10.30
N GLN A 82 -0.04 -7.70 10.61
CA GLN A 82 0.35 -8.31 11.88
C GLN A 82 0.00 -7.42 13.08
N ASP A 83 0.18 -6.09 12.96
CA ASP A 83 -0.26 -5.14 13.98
C ASP A 83 -1.79 -5.22 14.18
N LEU A 84 -2.57 -5.40 13.10
CA LEU A 84 -4.03 -5.55 13.19
C LEU A 84 -4.43 -6.83 13.93
N ILE A 85 -3.79 -7.96 13.63
CA ILE A 85 -4.05 -9.24 14.31
C ILE A 85 -3.76 -9.10 15.81
N GLU A 86 -2.59 -8.59 16.17
CA GLU A 86 -2.20 -8.40 17.58
C GLU A 86 -3.14 -7.45 18.35
N LEU A 87 -3.60 -6.39 17.69
CA LEU A 87 -4.56 -5.46 18.29
C LEU A 87 -5.94 -6.11 18.48
N THR A 88 -6.38 -6.89 17.50
CA THR A 88 -7.64 -7.65 17.58
C THR A 88 -7.59 -8.65 18.73
N GLU A 89 -6.52 -9.44 18.82
CA GLU A 89 -6.30 -10.39 19.92
C GLU A 89 -6.26 -9.70 21.29
N LYS A 90 -5.68 -8.48 21.36
CA LYS A 90 -5.66 -7.70 22.60
C LYS A 90 -7.07 -7.31 23.04
N ILE A 91 -7.91 -6.81 22.13
CA ILE A 91 -9.29 -6.41 22.44
C ILE A 91 -10.13 -7.65 22.79
N GLN A 92 -9.88 -8.77 22.10
CA GLN A 92 -10.59 -10.03 22.34
C GLN A 92 -10.38 -10.62 23.75
N LYS A 93 -9.31 -10.24 24.45
CA LYS A 93 -9.11 -10.61 25.86
C LYS A 93 -10.13 -9.97 26.80
N GLU A 94 -10.68 -8.82 26.45
CA GLU A 94 -11.69 -8.11 27.22
C GLU A 94 -13.11 -8.38 26.69
N ASN A 95 -13.25 -8.56 25.37
CA ASN A 95 -14.50 -8.88 24.71
C ASN A 95 -14.30 -9.96 23.63
N SER A 96 -14.66 -11.21 23.90
CA SER A 96 -14.44 -12.35 22.99
C SER A 96 -15.10 -12.20 21.62
N GLU A 97 -16.16 -11.39 21.51
CA GLU A 97 -16.89 -11.15 20.25
C GLU A 97 -16.28 -10.03 19.41
N ALA A 98 -15.21 -9.37 19.88
CA ALA A 98 -14.57 -8.29 19.15
C ALA A 98 -13.94 -8.79 17.83
N THR A 99 -14.05 -7.97 16.80
CA THR A 99 -13.61 -8.27 15.44
C THR A 99 -12.40 -7.43 15.03
N ALA A 100 -11.78 -7.76 13.90
CA ALA A 100 -10.73 -6.93 13.32
C ALA A 100 -11.24 -5.54 12.91
N LEU A 101 -12.53 -5.39 12.62
CA LEU A 101 -13.13 -4.09 12.34
C LEU A 101 -13.15 -3.20 13.60
N ASP A 102 -13.42 -3.77 14.76
CA ASP A 102 -13.36 -3.03 16.04
C ASP A 102 -11.93 -2.52 16.30
N ALA A 103 -10.93 -3.35 16.04
CA ALA A 103 -9.52 -2.95 16.14
C ALA A 103 -9.15 -1.85 15.12
N LEU A 104 -9.66 -1.91 13.88
CA LEU A 104 -9.46 -0.84 12.88
C LEU A 104 -10.05 0.50 13.34
N ILE A 105 -11.26 0.47 13.90
CA ILE A 105 -11.94 1.66 14.45
C ILE A 105 -11.15 2.21 15.64
N ASP A 106 -10.68 1.33 16.55
CA ASP A 106 -9.88 1.73 17.71
C ASP A 106 -8.54 2.41 17.29
N VAL A 107 -7.91 1.92 16.22
CA VAL A 107 -6.72 2.56 15.63
C VAL A 107 -7.02 3.94 15.03
N ALA A 108 -8.21 4.13 14.46
CA ALA A 108 -8.64 5.42 13.93
C ALA A 108 -9.02 6.43 15.03
N ALA A 109 -9.38 5.94 16.22
CA ALA A 109 -9.85 6.76 17.33
C ALA A 109 -8.71 7.31 18.22
N LEU A 110 -9.03 8.43 18.88
CA LEU A 110 -8.32 8.94 20.04
C LEU A 110 -9.32 8.99 21.20
N HIS A 111 -9.11 8.14 22.20
CA HIS A 111 -9.98 8.05 23.37
C HIS A 111 -9.51 9.02 24.45
N HIS A 112 -10.45 9.64 25.15
CA HIS A 112 -10.17 10.42 26.35
C HIS A 112 -10.69 9.63 27.54
N VAL A 113 -9.78 9.14 28.39
CA VAL A 113 -10.10 8.26 29.52
C VAL A 113 -9.84 9.03 30.82
N PRO A 114 -10.78 9.02 31.78
CA PRO A 114 -10.57 9.67 33.07
C PRO A 114 -9.55 8.88 33.90
N THR A 115 -8.64 9.59 34.55
CA THR A 115 -7.60 9.05 35.44
C THR A 115 -7.64 9.79 36.76
N GLU A 116 -7.49 9.09 37.88
CA GLU A 116 -7.44 9.73 39.20
C GLU A 116 -5.99 10.01 39.60
N LYS A 117 -5.72 11.26 39.97
CA LYS A 117 -4.42 11.68 40.47
C LYS A 117 -4.61 12.68 41.62
N ASN A 118 -4.11 12.33 42.80
CA ASN A 118 -4.23 13.16 44.01
C ASN A 118 -5.67 13.59 44.37
N GLY A 119 -6.66 12.74 44.11
CA GLY A 119 -8.08 13.03 44.39
C GLY A 119 -8.76 13.97 43.38
N ALA A 120 -8.11 14.30 42.26
CA ALA A 120 -8.70 15.00 41.13
C ALA A 120 -8.79 14.08 39.89
N VAL A 121 -9.83 14.27 39.09
CA VAL A 121 -9.99 13.57 37.80
C VAL A 121 -9.25 14.35 36.71
N GLU A 122 -8.24 13.72 36.12
CA GLU A 122 -7.51 14.21 34.94
C GLU A 122 -7.88 13.36 33.71
N TRP A 123 -8.11 13.98 32.56
CA TRP A 123 -8.39 13.26 31.31
C TRP A 123 -7.10 12.98 30.55
N ALA A 124 -6.80 11.69 30.33
CA ALA A 124 -5.66 11.26 29.54
C ALA A 124 -6.10 10.79 28.16
N ALA A 125 -5.35 11.19 27.13
CA ALA A 125 -5.57 10.69 25.78
C ALA A 125 -4.92 9.31 25.62
N HIS A 126 -5.70 8.34 25.11
CA HIS A 126 -5.27 6.98 24.85
C HIS A 126 -5.56 6.61 23.39
N SER A 127 -4.61 5.95 22.73
CA SER A 127 -4.80 5.42 21.38
C SER A 127 -4.19 4.03 21.27
N ALA A 128 -4.85 3.13 20.54
CA ALA A 128 -4.35 1.80 20.21
C ALA A 128 -2.97 1.81 19.54
N LYS A 129 -2.62 2.93 18.90
CA LYS A 129 -1.34 3.15 18.20
C LYS A 129 -0.15 3.42 19.12
N THR A 130 -0.37 3.63 20.42
CA THR A 130 0.68 3.99 21.37
C THR A 130 1.81 2.97 21.34
N GLY A 131 3.04 3.42 21.07
CA GLY A 131 4.22 2.55 20.94
C GLY A 131 4.33 1.74 19.63
N ARG A 132 3.32 1.80 18.74
CA ARG A 132 3.28 1.04 17.47
C ARG A 132 3.69 1.85 16.25
N GLY A 133 3.97 3.15 16.40
CA GLY A 133 4.29 4.05 15.29
C GLY A 133 3.03 4.57 14.60
N TRP A 134 3.14 4.96 13.33
CA TRP A 134 2.05 5.59 12.60
C TRP A 134 1.24 4.57 11.80
N LEU A 135 0.33 3.88 12.51
CA LEU A 135 -0.66 2.99 11.88
C LEU A 135 -1.82 3.79 11.28
N VAL A 136 -2.32 3.34 10.13
CA VAL A 136 -3.47 3.91 9.42
C VAL A 136 -4.35 2.80 8.87
N PRO A 137 -5.69 2.93 8.92
CA PRO A 137 -6.57 2.06 8.13
C PRO A 137 -6.26 2.19 6.64
N LEU A 138 -6.19 1.05 5.95
CA LEU A 138 -5.79 0.97 4.55
C LEU A 138 -6.69 -0.03 3.81
N PRO A 139 -7.40 0.39 2.73
CA PRO A 139 -8.03 -0.57 1.83
C PRO A 139 -6.94 -1.38 1.10
N LEU A 140 -7.02 -2.70 1.19
CA LEU A 140 -6.08 -3.61 0.52
C LEU A 140 -6.60 -4.17 -0.79
N GLY A 141 -7.89 -3.99 -1.08
CA GLY A 141 -8.49 -4.54 -2.28
C GLY A 141 -9.93 -4.91 -2.03
N PHE A 142 -10.35 -6.00 -2.67
CA PHE A 142 -11.75 -6.38 -2.72
C PHE A 142 -11.96 -7.89 -2.51
N GLN A 143 -13.17 -8.27 -2.11
CA GLN A 143 -13.63 -9.65 -2.02
C GLN A 143 -14.94 -9.80 -2.81
N GLY A 144 -15.06 -10.88 -3.59
CA GLY A 144 -16.30 -11.26 -4.27
C GLY A 144 -17.44 -11.52 -3.27
N ILE A 145 -18.59 -10.90 -3.51
CA ILE A 145 -19.82 -11.10 -2.71
C ILE A 145 -20.90 -11.87 -3.48
N ALA A 146 -20.61 -12.23 -4.73
CA ALA A 146 -21.43 -13.03 -5.60
C ALA A 146 -20.52 -13.81 -6.57
N PRO A 147 -20.96 -14.95 -7.11
CA PRO A 147 -20.21 -15.63 -8.17
C PRO A 147 -19.90 -14.70 -9.36
N PRO A 148 -18.79 -14.93 -10.08
CA PRO A 148 -18.47 -14.15 -11.28
C PRO A 148 -19.52 -14.40 -12.37
N PHE A 149 -19.80 -13.35 -13.13
CA PHE A 149 -20.67 -13.34 -14.29
C PHE A 149 -19.83 -13.45 -15.56
N GLU A 150 -20.25 -14.30 -16.48
CA GLU A 150 -19.59 -14.48 -17.76
C GLU A 150 -19.76 -13.23 -18.65
N PRO A 151 -18.87 -13.04 -19.65
CA PRO A 151 -18.97 -11.94 -20.59
C PRO A 151 -20.36 -11.84 -21.25
N GLY A 152 -21.02 -10.69 -21.08
CA GLY A 152 -22.35 -10.42 -21.65
C GLY A 152 -23.54 -10.76 -20.75
N GLU A 153 -23.35 -11.36 -19.59
CA GLU A 153 -24.44 -11.62 -18.63
C GLU A 153 -24.86 -10.35 -17.87
N LEU A 154 -23.89 -9.52 -17.47
CA LEU A 154 -24.14 -8.25 -16.80
C LEU A 154 -24.44 -7.13 -17.80
N GLN A 155 -25.56 -6.43 -17.58
CA GLN A 155 -25.90 -5.23 -18.33
C GLN A 155 -25.05 -4.03 -17.87
N ASN A 156 -24.76 -3.11 -18.79
CA ASN A 156 -24.01 -1.87 -18.54
C ASN A 156 -22.59 -2.06 -17.99
N CYS A 157 -21.95 -3.20 -18.28
CA CYS A 157 -20.53 -3.39 -18.01
C CYS A 157 -19.67 -2.42 -18.84
N ARG A 158 -18.51 -2.05 -18.27
CA ARG A 158 -17.53 -1.19 -18.97
C ARG A 158 -16.99 -1.86 -20.23
N THR A 159 -16.83 -3.18 -20.20
CA THR A 159 -16.44 -4.02 -21.33
C THR A 159 -17.12 -5.38 -21.19
N ASN A 160 -17.48 -5.98 -22.32
CA ASN A 160 -18.04 -7.34 -22.40
C ASN A 160 -16.99 -8.35 -22.87
N GLU A 161 -15.71 -8.04 -22.70
CA GLU A 161 -14.59 -8.93 -23.08
C GLU A 161 -14.13 -9.83 -21.94
N TYR A 162 -14.37 -9.43 -20.68
CA TYR A 162 -13.88 -10.11 -19.50
C TYR A 162 -15.03 -10.41 -18.52
N PRO A 163 -14.92 -11.48 -17.71
CA PRO A 163 -15.85 -11.73 -16.60
C PRO A 163 -15.95 -10.53 -15.66
N SER A 164 -17.10 -10.37 -15.04
CA SER A 164 -17.38 -9.29 -14.09
C SER A 164 -17.88 -9.86 -12.77
N GLN A 165 -17.56 -9.23 -11.65
CA GLN A 165 -17.98 -9.71 -10.33
C GLN A 165 -18.37 -8.54 -9.43
N TYR A 166 -19.42 -8.73 -8.63
CA TYR A 166 -19.74 -7.80 -7.53
C TYR A 166 -18.78 -8.06 -6.38
N VAL A 167 -18.20 -6.98 -5.85
CA VAL A 167 -17.19 -7.05 -4.80
C VAL A 167 -17.45 -6.02 -3.70
N GLU A 168 -16.94 -6.29 -2.51
CA GLU A 168 -16.86 -5.34 -1.39
C GLU A 168 -15.42 -5.04 -1.01
N ALA A 169 -15.19 -3.93 -0.31
CA ALA A 169 -13.84 -3.48 0.05
C ALA A 169 -13.29 -4.25 1.26
N VAL A 170 -12.04 -4.68 1.16
CA VAL A 170 -11.30 -5.32 2.25
C VAL A 170 -10.34 -4.32 2.88
N TYR A 171 -10.43 -4.16 4.19
CA TYR A 171 -9.60 -3.24 4.95
C TYR A 171 -8.59 -3.97 5.82
N SER A 172 -7.42 -3.36 5.99
CA SER A 172 -6.38 -3.77 6.94
C SER A 172 -5.70 -2.52 7.50
N LEU A 173 -4.55 -2.68 8.14
CA LEU A 173 -3.67 -1.60 8.53
C LEU A 173 -2.49 -1.46 7.58
N GLY A 174 -2.18 -0.21 7.28
CA GLY A 174 -0.88 0.22 6.78
C GLY A 174 -0.11 0.96 7.87
N LYS A 175 1.19 1.14 7.63
CA LYS A 175 2.10 1.86 8.52
C LYS A 175 3.01 2.78 7.75
N TRP A 176 3.02 4.06 8.10
CA TRP A 176 3.98 5.01 7.55
C TRP A 176 5.33 4.84 8.26
N VAL A 177 6.35 4.44 7.50
CA VAL A 177 7.69 4.14 8.00
C VAL A 177 8.71 5.03 7.29
N PHE A 178 9.68 5.55 8.04
CA PHE A 178 10.81 6.26 7.43
C PHE A 178 11.66 5.30 6.59
N PRO A 179 12.12 5.68 5.39
CA PRO A 179 12.89 4.80 4.50
C PRO A 179 14.06 4.08 5.16
N HIS A 180 14.86 4.79 5.98
CA HIS A 180 16.03 4.22 6.67
C HIS A 180 15.69 3.20 7.78
N ARG A 181 14.43 3.10 8.20
CA ARG A 181 13.97 2.10 9.17
C ARG A 181 13.50 0.81 8.50
N ILE A 182 13.47 0.78 7.17
CA ILE A 182 13.11 -0.42 6.41
C ILE A 182 14.39 -1.22 6.19
N PRO A 183 14.54 -2.42 6.79
CA PRO A 183 15.80 -3.17 6.70
C PRO A 183 16.11 -3.69 5.30
N ASP A 184 15.07 -3.93 4.50
CA ASP A 184 15.15 -4.45 3.13
C ASP A 184 14.10 -3.71 2.29
N ILE A 185 14.53 -2.73 1.49
CA ILE A 185 13.62 -1.87 0.72
C ILE A 185 12.84 -2.65 -0.34
N THR A 186 13.31 -3.83 -0.76
CA THR A 186 12.58 -4.70 -1.70
C THR A 186 11.27 -5.24 -1.13
N ARG A 187 11.09 -5.14 0.19
CA ARG A 187 9.84 -5.47 0.88
C ARG A 187 8.81 -4.35 0.85
N ALA A 188 9.15 -3.17 0.34
CA ALA A 188 8.25 -2.02 0.29
C ALA A 188 7.35 -1.98 -0.96
N PHE A 189 7.58 -2.87 -1.93
CA PHE A 189 6.81 -2.89 -3.17
C PHE A 189 5.45 -3.60 -2.99
N TRP A 190 4.39 -2.87 -3.30
CA TRP A 190 3.01 -3.38 -3.31
C TRP A 190 2.72 -4.08 -4.64
N ARG A 191 2.14 -5.28 -4.57
CA ARG A 191 1.84 -6.13 -5.74
C ARG A 191 0.47 -6.76 -5.59
N TYR A 192 -0.20 -7.03 -6.70
CA TYR A 192 -1.37 -7.89 -6.68
C TYR A 192 -0.98 -9.30 -6.20
N ASP A 193 -1.79 -9.86 -5.34
CA ASP A 193 -1.59 -11.18 -4.77
C ASP A 193 -2.44 -12.20 -5.54
N GLU A 194 -1.84 -12.82 -6.55
CA GLU A 194 -2.51 -13.80 -7.40
C GLU A 194 -2.68 -15.17 -6.70
N SER A 195 -2.09 -15.36 -5.53
CA SER A 195 -2.17 -16.62 -4.78
C SER A 195 -3.39 -16.71 -3.86
N VAL A 196 -4.20 -15.66 -3.77
CA VAL A 196 -5.37 -15.65 -2.89
C VAL A 196 -6.54 -16.32 -3.61
N GLU A 197 -7.05 -17.38 -3.01
CA GLU A 197 -8.25 -18.09 -3.48
C GLU A 197 -9.51 -17.37 -2.96
N ASP A 198 -10.69 -17.93 -3.21
CA ASP A 198 -11.99 -17.44 -2.67
C ASP A 198 -12.35 -15.99 -3.08
N ASP A 199 -12.12 -15.64 -4.35
CA ASP A 199 -12.52 -14.37 -4.97
C ASP A 199 -11.95 -13.11 -4.27
N PHE A 200 -10.76 -13.23 -3.69
CA PHE A 200 -10.02 -12.10 -3.14
C PHE A 200 -9.12 -11.44 -4.19
N TYR A 201 -9.23 -10.13 -4.31
CA TYR A 201 -8.44 -9.29 -5.19
C TYR A 201 -7.63 -8.30 -4.35
N LEU A 202 -6.50 -8.75 -3.81
CA LEU A 202 -5.73 -8.01 -2.81
C LEU A 202 -4.40 -7.50 -3.36
N VAL A 203 -3.93 -6.39 -2.81
CA VAL A 203 -2.52 -5.97 -2.91
C VAL A 203 -1.77 -6.26 -1.61
N THR A 204 -0.55 -6.75 -1.73
CA THR A 204 0.30 -7.11 -0.59
C THR A 204 1.76 -6.75 -0.83
N GLN A 205 2.55 -6.75 0.24
CA GLN A 205 4.00 -6.57 0.21
C GLN A 205 4.74 -7.90 0.45
N LYS A 206 4.33 -8.96 -0.25
CA LYS A 206 5.04 -10.26 -0.21
C LYS A 206 6.44 -10.11 -0.78
N LYS A 207 7.42 -10.79 -0.18
CA LYS A 207 8.79 -10.83 -0.71
C LYS A 207 8.82 -11.79 -1.91
N ILE A 208 9.31 -11.30 -3.05
CA ILE A 208 9.60 -12.14 -4.21
C ILE A 208 11.09 -12.49 -4.20
N THR A 209 11.41 -13.76 -4.44
CA THR A 209 12.77 -14.20 -4.70
C THR A 209 13.02 -14.11 -6.19
N TYR A 210 13.87 -13.18 -6.63
CA TYR A 210 14.29 -13.11 -8.02
C TYR A 210 15.19 -14.30 -8.35
N HIS A 211 14.71 -15.22 -9.19
CA HIS A 211 15.56 -16.25 -9.75
C HIS A 211 16.39 -15.65 -10.88
N LYS A 212 17.70 -15.48 -10.67
CA LYS A 212 18.63 -15.20 -11.78
C LYS A 212 18.59 -16.39 -12.72
N THR A 213 17.95 -16.24 -13.88
CA THR A 213 18.09 -17.19 -14.98
C THR A 213 19.55 -17.18 -15.42
N ARG A 214 20.36 -18.10 -14.88
CA ARG A 214 21.72 -18.35 -15.37
C ARG A 214 21.59 -18.80 -16.83
N ARG A 215 21.83 -17.91 -17.79
CA ARG A 215 22.09 -18.30 -19.17
C ARG A 215 23.37 -19.15 -19.20
N LYS A 216 23.28 -20.33 -19.81
CA LYS A 216 24.41 -21.15 -20.23
C LYS A 216 25.10 -20.51 -21.43
#